data_AF-A0A5C8WVR1-F1
#
_entry.id   AF-A0A5C8WVR1-F1
#
_cell.length_a   1.000
_cell.length_b   1.000
_cell.length_c   1.000
_cell.angle_alpha   90.00
_cell.angle_beta   90.00
_cell.angle_gamma   90.00
#
_symmetry.space_group_name_H-M   'P 1'
#
loop_
_entity.id
_entity.type
_entity.pdbx_description
1 polymer ?
#
loop_
_entity_poly.entity_id
_entity_poly.type
_entity_poly.pdbx_seq_one_letter_code
_entity_poly.pdbx_strand_id
1 'polypeptide(L)'
;MSDARSHALPLPWLDRTGRLSLLKLAAFLLAVAPACYLAGAYATNTLGPKPITALIHGTGEWTIRFLLASLAVTPLRRVANWPKLINVRRLIGVTTLAYALAHLTLYVVDQNFDLAKVVSEIALRFYLTIGFVALLGLIALGATSTDAAIRRMGKNWTRLHKAAYAIGILGLLHYFLQSKIDVSDPVFWTGLFVLLMGWRLMQRVRLPMRPWSLALLAVAAGLATAGIEAAWYGIKSGIPADLVLGANLDFSDVIRPAWWVLAIGLLLPVVALVRGMPAARKPAPRVERPHRVQPAG
;
A
#
# COMPACT_ATOMS: atom_id res chain seq x y z
N MET A 1 -28.97 27.88 -27.50
CA MET A 1 -27.76 28.12 -26.67
C MET A 1 -27.18 26.77 -26.27
N SER A 2 -26.16 26.34 -27.01
CA SER A 2 -25.44 25.09 -26.76
C SER A 2 -24.59 25.29 -25.51
N ASP A 3 -24.86 24.49 -24.48
CA ASP A 3 -24.13 24.46 -23.22
C ASP A 3 -22.69 24.00 -23.53
N ALA A 4 -21.80 24.98 -23.71
CA ALA A 4 -20.37 24.78 -23.85
C ALA A 4 -19.84 24.26 -22.52
N ARG A 5 -20.04 22.97 -22.25
CA ARG A 5 -19.36 22.26 -21.17
C ARG A 5 -17.88 22.33 -21.50
N SER A 6 -17.21 23.32 -20.93
CA SER A 6 -15.76 23.39 -20.91
C SER A 6 -15.26 22.03 -20.44
N HIS A 7 -14.48 21.37 -21.29
CA HIS A 7 -13.73 20.15 -20.95
C HIS A 7 -12.61 20.51 -19.97
N ALA A 8 -12.95 21.15 -18.85
CA ALA A 8 -12.02 21.38 -17.77
C ALA A 8 -11.56 20.00 -17.29
N LEU A 9 -10.25 19.75 -17.40
CA LEU A 9 -9.64 18.53 -16.88
C LEU A 9 -10.06 18.40 -15.40
N PRO A 10 -10.64 17.26 -14.98
CA PRO A 10 -11.11 17.11 -13.63
C PRO A 10 -9.90 17.15 -12.68
N LEU A 11 -9.74 18.27 -11.98
CA LEU A 11 -8.61 18.47 -11.09
C LEU A 11 -8.62 17.42 -9.96
N PRO A 12 -7.46 16.93 -9.50
CA PRO A 12 -7.37 15.83 -8.53
C PRO A 12 -8.11 16.09 -7.21
N TRP A 13 -8.24 17.35 -6.81
CA TRP A 13 -8.90 17.79 -5.57
C TRP A 13 -10.40 18.03 -5.69
N LEU A 14 -11.00 17.89 -6.88
CA LEU A 14 -12.44 18.08 -7.08
C LEU A 14 -13.21 16.76 -6.95
N ASP A 15 -14.45 16.84 -6.47
CA ASP A 15 -15.40 15.74 -6.50
C ASP A 15 -16.01 15.52 -7.90
N ARG A 16 -16.93 14.56 -8.03
CA ARG A 16 -17.59 14.26 -9.32
C ARG A 16 -18.49 15.39 -9.82
N THR A 17 -18.90 16.30 -8.93
CA THR A 17 -19.74 17.46 -9.24
C THR A 17 -18.91 18.72 -9.51
N GLY A 18 -17.57 18.61 -9.50
CA GLY A 18 -16.67 19.75 -9.69
C GLY A 18 -16.45 20.60 -8.44
N ARG A 19 -16.93 20.18 -7.26
CA ARG A 19 -16.74 20.92 -5.99
C ARG A 19 -15.44 20.50 -5.32
N LEU A 20 -14.84 21.40 -4.55
CA LEU A 20 -13.64 21.10 -3.78
C LEU A 20 -13.90 20.00 -2.75
N SER A 21 -13.12 18.93 -2.80
CA SER A 21 -13.12 17.88 -1.79
C SER A 21 -11.88 18.02 -0.92
N LEU A 22 -12.06 18.49 0.32
CA LEU A 22 -10.96 18.64 1.29
C LEU A 22 -10.16 17.35 1.47
N LEU A 23 -10.84 16.19 1.47
CA LEU A 23 -10.18 14.89 1.56
C LEU A 23 -9.26 14.61 0.36
N LYS A 24 -9.71 14.93 -0.85
CA LYS A 24 -8.87 14.75 -2.05
C LYS A 24 -7.75 15.77 -2.12
N LEU A 25 -8.02 17.02 -1.73
CA LEU A 25 -7.00 18.06 -1.62
C LEU A 25 -5.90 17.64 -0.64
N ALA A 26 -6.29 17.24 0.58
CA ALA A 26 -5.34 16.76 1.58
C ALA A 26 -4.54 15.56 1.08
N ALA A 27 -5.20 14.57 0.45
CA ALA A 27 -4.51 13.42 -0.12
C ALA A 27 -3.54 13.81 -1.25
N PHE A 28 -3.89 14.81 -2.08
CA PHE A 28 -3.02 15.35 -3.12
C PHE A 28 -1.82 16.08 -2.54
N LEU A 29 -2.02 16.96 -1.55
CA LEU A 29 -0.94 17.67 -0.88
C LEU A 29 0.03 16.69 -0.19
N LEU A 30 -0.50 15.67 0.49
CA LEU A 30 0.31 14.60 1.08
C LEU A 30 1.04 13.76 0.03
N ALA A 31 0.48 13.60 -1.17
CA ALA A 31 1.15 12.90 -2.27
C ALA A 31 2.32 13.69 -2.86
N VAL A 32 2.23 15.02 -2.87
CA VAL A 32 3.25 15.92 -3.41
C VAL A 32 4.32 16.28 -2.38
N ALA A 33 3.96 16.35 -1.09
CA ALA A 33 4.86 16.78 -0.02
C ALA A 33 6.23 16.05 0.00
N PRO A 34 6.33 14.72 -0.21
CA PRO A 34 7.62 14.05 -0.23
C PRO A 34 8.51 14.45 -1.40
N ALA A 35 7.93 14.66 -2.58
CA ALA A 35 8.67 15.14 -3.73
C ALA A 35 9.22 16.55 -3.48
N CYS A 36 8.42 17.44 -2.87
CA CYS A 36 8.87 18.76 -2.45
C CYS A 36 10.00 18.68 -1.41
N TYR A 37 9.88 17.80 -0.42
CA TYR A 37 10.92 17.58 0.59
C TYR A 37 12.22 17.09 -0.05
N LEU A 38 12.17 16.07 -0.90
CA LEU A 38 13.35 15.53 -1.58
C LEU A 38 14.01 16.54 -2.51
N ALA A 39 13.21 17.32 -3.25
CA ALA A 39 13.71 18.40 -4.11
C ALA A 39 14.37 19.53 -3.29
N GLY A 40 13.77 19.92 -2.17
CA GLY A 40 14.36 20.90 -1.26
C GLY A 40 15.66 20.39 -0.62
N ALA A 41 15.71 19.12 -0.21
CA ALA A 41 16.89 18.50 0.34
C ALA A 41 18.04 18.43 -0.69
N TYR A 42 17.71 18.14 -1.94
CA TYR A 42 18.65 18.20 -3.06
C TYR A 42 19.17 19.63 -3.28
N ALA A 43 18.28 20.61 -3.37
CA ALA A 43 18.64 22.01 -3.61
C ALA A 43 19.50 22.63 -2.49
N THR A 44 19.35 22.14 -1.26
CA THR A 44 20.11 22.58 -0.08
C THR A 44 21.35 21.74 0.21
N ASN A 45 21.70 20.79 -0.68
CA ASN A 45 22.85 19.87 -0.51
C ASN A 45 22.84 19.07 0.80
N THR A 46 21.66 18.74 1.32
CA THR A 46 21.50 18.00 2.60
C THR A 46 21.40 16.48 2.41
N LEU A 47 21.45 15.98 1.17
CA LEU A 47 21.36 14.56 0.83
C LEU A 47 22.71 13.80 0.91
N GLY A 48 23.77 14.47 1.38
CA GLY A 48 25.09 13.88 1.53
C GLY A 48 25.84 13.70 0.20
N PRO A 49 26.90 12.88 0.17
CA PRO A 49 27.88 12.84 -0.93
C PRO A 49 27.36 12.18 -2.22
N LYS A 50 26.27 11.40 -2.14
CA LYS A 50 25.64 10.74 -3.30
C LYS A 50 24.16 11.13 -3.42
N PRO A 51 23.87 12.39 -3.80
CA PRO A 51 22.51 12.94 -3.73
C PRO A 51 21.53 12.23 -4.67
N ILE A 52 21.96 11.82 -5.87
CA ILE A 52 21.09 11.07 -6.80
C ILE A 52 20.74 9.69 -6.23
N THR A 53 21.71 8.97 -5.66
CA THR A 53 21.44 7.70 -4.97
C THR A 53 20.47 7.88 -3.80
N ALA A 54 20.60 8.97 -3.04
CA ALA A 54 19.65 9.30 -1.96
C ALA A 54 18.24 9.58 -2.49
N LEU A 55 18.10 10.28 -3.62
CA LEU A 55 16.81 10.49 -4.28
C LEU A 55 16.20 9.17 -4.79
N ILE A 56 17.01 8.26 -5.34
CA ILE A 56 16.58 6.92 -5.75
C ILE A 56 15.99 6.17 -4.55
N HIS A 57 16.73 6.12 -3.43
CA HIS A 57 16.23 5.47 -2.22
C HIS A 57 14.95 6.13 -1.69
N GLY A 58 14.91 7.47 -1.60
CA GLY A 58 13.73 8.19 -1.13
C GLY A 58 12.49 7.96 -2.00
N THR A 59 12.62 8.05 -3.32
CA THR A 59 11.50 7.79 -4.24
C THR A 59 11.03 6.33 -4.22
N GLY A 60 11.96 5.38 -4.07
CA GLY A 60 11.66 3.96 -3.90
C GLY A 60 10.90 3.68 -2.60
N GLU A 61 11.33 4.28 -1.49
CA GLU A 61 10.65 4.15 -0.21
C GLU A 61 9.23 4.73 -0.26
N TRP A 62 9.06 5.94 -0.80
CA TRP A 62 7.75 6.56 -0.95
C TRP A 62 6.82 5.76 -1.88
N THR A 63 7.36 5.07 -2.87
CA THR A 63 6.58 4.12 -3.69
C THR A 63 5.95 3.03 -2.84
N ILE A 64 6.72 2.39 -1.94
CA ILE A 64 6.22 1.35 -1.03
C ILE A 64 5.19 1.93 -0.05
N ARG A 65 5.47 3.12 0.51
CA ARG A 65 4.55 3.84 1.41
C ARG A 65 3.20 4.09 0.75
N PHE A 66 3.17 4.61 -0.47
CA PHE A 66 1.92 4.85 -1.21
C PHE A 66 1.22 3.55 -1.63
N LEU A 67 1.98 2.52 -2.02
CA LEU A 67 1.40 1.21 -2.34
C LEU A 67 0.64 0.65 -1.14
N LEU A 68 1.28 0.62 0.04
CA LEU A 68 0.67 0.15 1.28
C LEU A 68 -0.49 1.04 1.73
N ALA A 69 -0.37 2.36 1.60
CA ALA A 69 -1.47 3.29 1.88
C ALA A 69 -2.69 2.98 1.00
N SER A 70 -2.49 2.70 -0.29
CA SER A 70 -3.57 2.32 -1.21
C SER A 70 -4.26 1.01 -0.80
N LEU A 71 -3.49 0.06 -0.26
CA LEU A 71 -3.98 -1.20 0.27
C LEU A 71 -4.68 -1.01 1.62
N ALA A 72 -4.27 -0.03 2.42
CA ALA A 72 -4.84 0.30 3.73
C ALA A 72 -6.20 1.01 3.64
N VAL A 73 -6.53 1.67 2.52
CA VAL A 73 -7.84 2.35 2.35
C VAL A 73 -9.03 1.43 2.65
N THR A 74 -8.96 0.14 2.27
CA THR A 74 -10.07 -0.80 2.46
C THR A 74 -10.30 -1.22 3.91
N PRO A 75 -9.28 -1.65 4.69
CA PRO A 75 -9.45 -1.86 6.12
C PRO A 75 -9.88 -0.58 6.84
N LEU A 76 -9.19 0.54 6.60
CA LEU A 76 -9.45 1.79 7.31
C LEU A 76 -10.87 2.29 7.08
N ARG A 77 -11.39 2.31 5.85
CA ARG A 77 -12.77 2.75 5.61
C ARG A 77 -13.82 1.89 6.32
N ARG A 78 -13.52 0.61 6.59
CA ARG A 78 -14.46 -0.33 7.22
C ARG A 78 -14.40 -0.25 8.74
N VAL A 79 -13.19 -0.32 9.32
CA VAL A 79 -12.99 -0.17 10.77
C VAL A 79 -13.42 1.23 11.22
N ALA A 80 -13.10 2.24 10.43
CA ALA A 80 -13.43 3.62 10.74
C ALA A 80 -14.83 4.06 10.30
N ASN A 81 -15.66 3.17 9.74
CA ASN A 81 -16.95 3.53 9.13
C ASN A 81 -16.90 4.81 8.27
N TRP A 82 -15.81 4.98 7.51
CA TRP A 82 -15.53 6.18 6.72
C TRP A 82 -15.54 5.87 5.22
N PRO A 83 -16.72 5.62 4.62
CA PRO A 83 -16.82 5.15 3.24
C PRO A 83 -16.22 6.12 2.22
N LYS A 84 -16.22 7.44 2.53
CA LYS A 84 -15.64 8.49 1.67
C LYS A 84 -14.14 8.29 1.40
N LEU A 85 -13.41 7.57 2.26
CA LEU A 85 -11.99 7.28 2.07
C LEU A 85 -11.71 6.52 0.76
N ILE A 86 -12.69 5.80 0.21
CA ILE A 86 -12.52 5.12 -1.09
C ILE A 86 -12.24 6.10 -2.23
N ASN A 87 -12.66 7.36 -2.10
CA ASN A 87 -12.54 8.38 -3.15
C ASN A 87 -11.10 8.81 -3.42
N VAL A 88 -10.17 8.57 -2.47
CA VAL A 88 -8.74 8.88 -2.64
C VAL A 88 -7.90 7.66 -3.02
N ARG A 89 -8.47 6.45 -3.04
CA ARG A 89 -7.72 5.22 -3.35
C ARG A 89 -7.04 5.28 -4.72
N ARG A 90 -7.77 5.78 -5.74
CA ARG A 90 -7.21 5.92 -7.09
C ARG A 90 -6.06 6.93 -7.11
N LEU A 91 -6.23 8.07 -6.43
CA LEU A 91 -5.19 9.10 -6.35
C LEU A 91 -3.91 8.49 -5.77
N ILE A 92 -3.99 7.83 -4.61
CA ILE A 92 -2.84 7.18 -3.96
C ILE A 92 -2.21 6.09 -4.86
N GLY A 93 -3.04 5.29 -5.54
CA GLY A 93 -2.55 4.24 -6.45
C GLY A 93 -1.81 4.80 -7.67
N VAL A 94 -2.30 5.90 -8.25
CA VAL A 94 -1.61 6.58 -9.36
C VAL A 94 -0.34 7.27 -8.87
N THR A 95 -0.36 7.88 -7.67
CA THR A 95 0.84 8.42 -7.02
C THR A 95 1.91 7.34 -6.83
N THR A 96 1.52 6.11 -6.46
CA THR A 96 2.45 4.98 -6.36
C THR A 96 3.18 4.74 -7.68
N LEU A 97 2.47 4.71 -8.81
CA LEU A 97 3.10 4.57 -10.13
C LEU A 97 3.99 5.78 -10.46
N ALA A 98 3.56 7.01 -10.15
CA ALA A 98 4.34 8.21 -10.43
C ALA A 98 5.69 8.20 -9.70
N TYR A 99 5.73 7.80 -8.42
CA TYR A 99 6.98 7.66 -7.67
C TYR A 99 7.82 6.48 -8.17
N ALA A 100 7.21 5.38 -8.59
CA ALA A 100 7.94 4.25 -9.17
C ALA A 100 8.61 4.61 -10.51
N LEU A 101 7.94 5.42 -11.34
CA LEU A 101 8.52 5.95 -12.57
C LEU A 101 9.64 6.94 -12.26
N ALA A 102 9.44 7.86 -11.30
CA ALA A 102 10.49 8.77 -10.86
C ALA A 102 11.72 8.02 -10.34
N HIS A 103 11.52 6.92 -9.61
CA HIS A 103 12.58 6.04 -9.14
C HIS A 103 13.39 5.44 -10.30
N LEU A 104 12.72 4.88 -11.33
CA LEU A 104 13.41 4.39 -12.53
C LEU A 104 14.12 5.52 -13.28
N THR A 105 13.49 6.68 -13.43
CA THR A 105 14.09 7.85 -14.10
C THR A 105 15.35 8.31 -13.38
N LEU A 106 15.34 8.37 -12.05
CA LEU A 106 16.50 8.72 -11.26
C LEU A 106 17.63 7.68 -11.38
N TYR A 107 17.29 6.39 -11.49
CA TYR A 107 18.27 5.36 -11.81
C TYR A 107 18.88 5.54 -13.20
N VAL A 108 18.08 5.90 -14.22
CA VAL A 108 18.59 6.25 -15.55
C VAL A 108 19.54 7.45 -15.49
N VAL A 109 19.20 8.47 -14.69
CA VAL A 109 20.07 9.64 -14.43
C VAL A 109 21.38 9.22 -13.78
N ASP A 110 21.34 8.34 -12.77
CA ASP A 110 22.53 7.80 -12.09
C ASP A 110 23.43 6.99 -13.04
N GLN A 111 22.85 6.39 -14.09
CA GLN A 111 23.59 5.75 -15.18
C GLN A 111 23.97 6.72 -16.32
N ASN A 112 23.92 8.03 -16.09
CA ASN A 112 24.25 9.07 -17.08
C ASN A 112 23.47 8.95 -18.40
N PHE A 113 22.22 8.48 -18.34
CA PHE A 113 21.36 8.24 -19.51
C PHE A 113 21.88 7.16 -20.49
N ASP A 114 22.85 6.33 -20.10
CA ASP A 114 23.25 5.17 -20.88
C ASP A 114 22.19 4.05 -20.78
N LEU A 115 21.25 4.07 -21.72
CA LEU A 115 20.13 3.12 -21.72
C LEU A 115 20.57 1.68 -21.98
N ALA A 116 21.66 1.45 -22.72
CA ALA A 116 22.19 0.10 -22.95
C ALA A 116 22.74 -0.48 -21.64
N LYS A 117 23.43 0.35 -20.86
CA LYS A 117 23.88 -0.01 -19.51
C LYS A 117 22.71 -0.25 -18.56
N VAL A 118 21.72 0.64 -18.53
CA VAL A 118 20.50 0.47 -17.70
C VAL A 118 19.82 -0.87 -17.97
N VAL A 119 19.59 -1.20 -19.25
CA VAL A 119 18.94 -2.46 -19.63
C VAL A 119 19.81 -3.66 -19.25
N SER A 120 21.12 -3.61 -19.52
CA SER A 120 22.03 -4.71 -19.18
C SER A 120 22.11 -4.94 -17.67
N GLU A 121 22.16 -3.89 -16.85
CA GLU A 121 22.14 -4.03 -15.39
C GLU A 121 20.82 -4.60 -14.89
N ILE A 122 19.66 -4.14 -15.42
CA ILE A 122 18.35 -4.69 -15.04
C ILE A 122 18.24 -6.17 -15.38
N ALA A 123 18.81 -6.59 -16.51
CA ALA A 123 18.78 -7.99 -16.94
C ALA A 123 19.74 -8.88 -16.13
N LEU A 124 20.92 -8.37 -15.78
CA LEU A 124 21.98 -9.16 -15.14
C LEU A 124 21.90 -9.17 -13.60
N ARG A 125 21.27 -8.16 -12.99
CA ARG A 125 21.12 -8.08 -11.52
C ARG A 125 19.71 -8.47 -11.11
N PHE A 126 19.58 -9.66 -10.51
CA PHE A 126 18.27 -10.24 -10.18
C PHE A 126 17.34 -9.33 -9.37
N TYR A 127 17.88 -8.55 -8.42
CA TYR A 127 17.07 -7.63 -7.61
C TYR A 127 16.50 -6.49 -8.44
N LEU A 128 17.22 -5.99 -9.46
CA LEU A 128 16.71 -4.98 -10.39
C LEU A 128 15.62 -5.57 -11.28
N THR A 129 15.79 -6.82 -11.74
CA THR A 129 14.76 -7.52 -12.52
C THR A 129 13.43 -7.62 -11.73
N ILE A 130 13.50 -7.97 -10.44
CA ILE A 130 12.32 -8.04 -9.56
C ILE A 130 11.62 -6.68 -9.47
N GLY A 131 12.38 -5.60 -9.24
CA GLY A 131 11.86 -4.24 -9.20
C GLY A 131 11.21 -3.82 -10.53
N PHE A 132 11.84 -4.17 -11.65
CA PHE A 132 11.33 -3.86 -12.99
C PHE A 132 10.02 -4.61 -13.30
N VAL A 133 9.90 -5.89 -12.92
CA VAL A 133 8.65 -6.65 -13.06
C VAL A 133 7.53 -6.04 -12.21
N ALA A 134 7.84 -5.59 -10.99
CA ALA A 134 6.88 -4.87 -10.16
C ALA A 134 6.43 -3.56 -10.82
N LEU A 135 7.35 -2.80 -11.42
CA LEU A 135 7.06 -1.58 -12.16
C LEU A 135 6.15 -1.83 -13.37
N LEU A 136 6.42 -2.87 -14.17
CA LEU A 136 5.54 -3.24 -15.30
C LEU A 136 4.12 -3.56 -14.81
N GLY A 137 4.00 -4.25 -13.67
CA GLY A 137 2.72 -4.46 -13.01
C GLY A 137 2.03 -3.15 -12.62
N LEU A 138 2.75 -2.20 -12.01
CA LEU A 138 2.22 -0.87 -11.66
C LEU A 138 1.78 -0.09 -12.90
N ILE A 139 2.55 -0.14 -13.99
CA ILE A 139 2.20 0.50 -15.27
C ILE A 139 0.88 -0.07 -15.79
N ALA A 140 0.71 -1.40 -15.78
CA ALA A 140 -0.53 -2.04 -16.20
C ALA A 140 -1.74 -1.60 -15.35
N LEU A 141 -1.57 -1.48 -14.02
CA LEU A 141 -2.62 -0.99 -13.12
C LEU A 141 -2.92 0.50 -13.36
N GLY A 142 -1.90 1.33 -13.55
CA GLY A 142 -2.06 2.76 -13.84
C GLY A 142 -2.74 3.02 -15.17
N ALA A 143 -2.33 2.34 -16.23
CA ALA A 143 -2.95 2.44 -17.56
C ALA A 143 -4.44 2.04 -17.55
N THR A 144 -4.81 1.10 -16.67
CA THR A 144 -6.19 0.63 -16.51
C THR A 144 -6.95 1.33 -15.37
N SER A 145 -6.41 2.44 -14.86
CA SER A 145 -7.04 3.24 -13.80
C SER A 145 -7.95 4.36 -14.32
N THR A 146 -8.32 4.40 -15.61
CA THR A 146 -9.27 5.40 -16.14
C THR A 146 -10.73 4.95 -15.99
N ASP A 147 -11.68 5.89 -15.99
CA ASP A 147 -13.11 5.54 -15.94
C ASP A 147 -13.55 4.73 -17.17
N ALA A 148 -12.96 5.02 -18.32
CA ALA A 148 -13.18 4.25 -19.54
C ALA A 148 -12.70 2.79 -19.39
N ALA A 149 -11.48 2.58 -18.86
CA ALA A 149 -10.93 1.24 -18.64
C ALA A 149 -11.78 0.43 -17.65
N ILE A 150 -12.20 1.04 -16.53
CA ILE A 150 -13.08 0.39 -15.55
C ILE A 150 -14.38 -0.07 -16.20
N ARG A 151 -15.03 0.79 -17.00
CA ARG A 151 -16.28 0.45 -17.68
C ARG A 151 -16.09 -0.65 -18.74
N ARG A 152 -15.03 -0.57 -19.55
CA ARG A 152 -14.75 -1.53 -20.64
C ARG A 152 -14.40 -2.93 -20.13
N MET A 153 -13.62 -3.02 -19.05
CA MET A 153 -13.12 -4.32 -18.54
C MET A 153 -14.07 -5.01 -17.56
N GLY A 154 -14.96 -4.27 -16.89
CA GLY A 154 -15.91 -4.82 -15.93
C GLY A 154 -15.26 -5.71 -14.86
N LYS A 155 -15.66 -6.99 -14.78
CA LYS A 155 -15.16 -7.95 -13.79
C LYS A 155 -13.65 -8.23 -13.93
N ASN A 156 -13.11 -8.17 -15.15
CA ASN A 156 -11.70 -8.41 -15.41
C ASN A 156 -10.81 -7.29 -14.84
N TRP A 157 -11.32 -6.06 -14.72
CA TRP A 157 -10.62 -4.97 -14.04
C TRP A 157 -10.27 -5.33 -12.60
N THR A 158 -11.24 -5.90 -11.87
CA THR A 158 -11.05 -6.32 -10.48
C THR A 158 -10.07 -7.48 -10.38
N ARG A 159 -10.06 -8.40 -11.36
CA ARG A 159 -9.08 -9.50 -11.41
C ARG A 159 -7.67 -8.97 -11.61
N LEU A 160 -7.46 -8.08 -12.58
CA LEU A 160 -6.18 -7.44 -12.84
C LEU A 160 -5.69 -6.66 -11.61
N HIS A 161 -6.55 -5.87 -10.97
CA HIS A 161 -6.15 -5.05 -9.82
C HIS A 161 -5.87 -5.86 -8.53
N LYS A 162 -6.14 -7.17 -8.50
CA LYS A 162 -5.62 -8.05 -7.45
C LYS A 162 -4.11 -8.29 -7.59
N ALA A 163 -3.53 -8.07 -8.77
CA ALA A 163 -2.08 -8.11 -8.97
C ALA A 163 -1.33 -7.13 -8.06
N ALA A 164 -1.99 -6.09 -7.55
CA ALA A 164 -1.41 -5.19 -6.54
C ALA A 164 -0.84 -5.92 -5.31
N TYR A 165 -1.37 -7.10 -4.95
CA TYR A 165 -0.82 -7.91 -3.86
C TYR A 165 0.51 -8.55 -4.25
N ALA A 166 0.60 -9.11 -5.45
CA ALA A 166 1.86 -9.66 -5.98
C ALA A 166 2.91 -8.56 -6.19
N ILE A 167 2.50 -7.41 -6.73
CA ILE A 167 3.37 -6.23 -6.87
C ILE A 167 3.89 -5.78 -5.51
N GLY A 168 3.05 -5.79 -4.46
CA GLY A 168 3.48 -5.49 -3.10
C GLY A 168 4.57 -6.44 -2.60
N ILE A 169 4.41 -7.75 -2.83
CA ILE A 169 5.42 -8.75 -2.49
C ILE A 169 6.73 -8.49 -3.24
N LEU A 170 6.66 -8.29 -4.57
CA LEU A 170 7.84 -8.03 -5.39
C LEU A 170 8.56 -6.74 -4.99
N GLY A 171 7.81 -5.67 -4.71
CA GLY A 171 8.37 -4.39 -4.27
C GLY A 171 9.08 -4.49 -2.92
N LEU A 172 8.46 -5.18 -1.94
CA LEU A 172 9.09 -5.42 -0.64
C LEU A 172 10.32 -6.31 -0.74
N LEU A 173 10.27 -7.37 -1.55
CA LEU A 173 11.42 -8.23 -1.82
C LEU A 173 12.57 -7.46 -2.48
N HIS A 174 12.26 -6.63 -3.47
CA HIS A 174 13.24 -5.72 -4.08
C HIS A 174 13.88 -4.81 -3.03
N TYR A 175 13.10 -4.24 -2.12
CA TYR A 175 13.58 -3.38 -1.04
C TYR A 175 14.51 -4.12 -0.06
N PHE A 176 14.13 -5.33 0.36
CA PHE A 176 14.99 -6.19 1.17
C PHE A 176 16.34 -6.47 0.49
N LEU A 177 16.31 -6.82 -0.80
CA LEU A 177 17.50 -7.19 -1.55
C LEU A 177 18.45 -6.02 -1.80
N GLN A 178 17.92 -4.81 -1.90
CA GLN A 178 18.70 -3.58 -2.05
C GLN A 178 19.31 -3.11 -0.71
N SER A 179 18.70 -3.50 0.41
CA SER A 179 19.15 -3.11 1.75
C SER A 179 20.45 -3.84 2.11
N LYS A 180 21.40 -3.11 2.70
CA LYS A 180 22.75 -3.63 2.95
C LYS A 180 22.87 -4.38 4.28
N ILE A 181 22.82 -3.65 5.38
CA ILE A 181 23.06 -4.18 6.73
C ILE A 181 21.80 -4.02 7.58
N ASP A 182 21.28 -2.80 7.64
CA ASP A 182 20.02 -2.52 8.32
C ASP A 182 18.85 -2.80 7.37
N VAL A 183 17.94 -3.67 7.81
CA VAL A 183 16.71 -4.02 7.10
C VAL A 183 15.46 -3.62 7.91
N SER A 184 15.61 -2.75 8.91
CA SER A 184 14.50 -2.34 9.78
C SER A 184 13.32 -1.77 8.99
N ASP A 185 13.59 -0.90 8.01
CA ASP A 185 12.56 -0.31 7.15
C ASP A 185 11.81 -1.36 6.29
N PRO A 186 12.48 -2.19 5.45
CA PRO A 186 11.76 -3.20 4.68
C PRO A 186 11.06 -4.24 5.57
N VAL A 187 11.62 -4.59 6.74
CA VAL A 187 10.93 -5.44 7.73
C VAL A 187 9.65 -4.78 8.23
N PHE A 188 9.71 -3.51 8.62
CA PHE A 188 8.56 -2.75 9.10
C PHE A 188 7.44 -2.70 8.04
N TRP A 189 7.78 -2.29 6.82
CA TRP A 189 6.81 -2.19 5.73
C TRP A 189 6.23 -3.56 5.34
N THR A 190 7.02 -4.63 5.45
CA THR A 190 6.57 -6.01 5.23
C THR A 190 5.63 -6.46 6.33
N GLY A 191 5.90 -6.14 7.59
CA GLY A 191 5.00 -6.41 8.70
C GLY A 191 3.64 -5.72 8.54
N LEU A 192 3.63 -4.45 8.10
CA LEU A 192 2.39 -3.76 7.74
C LEU A 192 1.67 -4.42 6.55
N PHE A 193 2.41 -4.89 5.55
CA PHE A 193 1.82 -5.66 4.44
C PHE A 193 1.17 -6.95 4.95
N VAL A 194 1.84 -7.70 5.82
CA VAL A 194 1.32 -8.93 6.45
C VAL A 194 0.05 -8.62 7.25
N LEU A 195 0.04 -7.56 8.05
CA LEU A 195 -1.15 -7.08 8.76
C LEU A 195 -2.33 -6.82 7.80
N LEU A 196 -2.06 -6.10 6.70
CA LEU A 196 -3.06 -5.80 5.67
C LEU A 196 -3.56 -7.04 4.92
N MET A 197 -2.69 -8.04 4.71
CA MET A 197 -3.07 -9.31 4.09
C MET A 197 -3.85 -10.20 5.06
N GLY A 198 -3.46 -10.26 6.33
CA GLY A 198 -4.17 -10.97 7.37
C GLY A 198 -5.59 -10.45 7.56
N TRP A 199 -5.79 -9.13 7.53
CA TRP A 199 -7.13 -8.52 7.50
C TRP A 199 -7.98 -9.00 6.31
N ARG A 200 -7.39 -9.13 5.12
CA ARG A 200 -8.09 -9.65 3.93
C ARG A 200 -8.38 -11.14 4.04
N LEU A 201 -7.48 -11.90 4.64
CA LEU A 201 -7.68 -13.31 4.92
C LEU A 201 -8.87 -13.49 5.86
N MET A 202 -8.94 -12.75 6.96
CA MET A 202 -10.09 -12.74 7.87
C MET A 202 -11.41 -12.49 7.13
N GLN A 203 -11.45 -11.53 6.19
CA GLN A 203 -12.65 -11.29 5.38
C GLN A 203 -12.99 -12.46 4.45
N ARG A 204 -11.97 -13.09 3.86
CA ARG A 204 -12.15 -14.22 2.93
C ARG A 204 -12.72 -15.44 3.66
N VAL A 205 -12.23 -15.72 4.86
CA VAL A 205 -12.71 -16.82 5.71
C VAL A 205 -13.88 -16.44 6.61
N ARG A 206 -14.43 -15.22 6.46
CA ARG A 206 -15.60 -14.69 7.19
C ARG A 206 -15.42 -14.68 8.73
N LEU A 207 -14.20 -14.47 9.21
CA LEU A 207 -13.94 -14.28 10.64
C LEU A 207 -14.59 -12.98 11.12
N PRO A 208 -15.17 -12.97 12.34
CA PRO A 208 -15.80 -11.79 12.90
C PRO A 208 -14.75 -10.70 13.16
N MET A 209 -15.04 -9.45 12.81
CA MET A 209 -14.17 -8.29 13.02
C MET A 209 -14.42 -7.67 14.41
N ARG A 210 -14.32 -8.48 15.46
CA ARG A 210 -14.45 -8.05 16.85
C ARG A 210 -13.11 -7.47 17.34
N PRO A 211 -13.11 -6.58 18.34
CA PRO A 211 -11.85 -6.03 18.88
C PRO A 211 -10.81 -7.10 19.21
N TRP A 212 -11.20 -8.22 19.82
CA TRP A 212 -10.26 -9.29 20.17
C TRP A 212 -9.65 -10.01 18.96
N SER A 213 -10.42 -10.22 17.88
CA SER A 213 -9.85 -10.83 16.67
C SER A 213 -8.92 -9.87 15.93
N LEU A 214 -9.16 -8.57 16.03
CA LEU A 214 -8.25 -7.54 15.51
C LEU A 214 -6.98 -7.41 16.35
N ALA A 215 -7.09 -7.53 17.68
CA ALA A 215 -5.93 -7.59 18.57
C ALA A 215 -5.09 -8.84 18.29
N LEU A 216 -5.72 -10.00 18.13
CA LEU A 216 -5.03 -11.24 17.75
C LEU A 216 -4.32 -11.11 16.39
N LEU A 217 -4.97 -10.48 15.41
CA LEU A 217 -4.35 -10.19 14.13
C LEU A 217 -3.12 -9.27 14.29
N ALA A 218 -3.18 -8.25 15.15
CA ALA A 218 -2.07 -7.35 15.42
C ALA A 218 -0.87 -8.08 16.06
N VAL A 219 -1.13 -8.93 17.06
CA VAL A 219 -0.11 -9.79 17.69
C VAL A 219 0.50 -10.75 16.67
N ALA A 220 -0.33 -11.45 15.89
CA ALA A 220 0.15 -12.36 14.85
C ALA A 220 1.00 -11.64 13.80
N ALA A 221 0.64 -10.42 13.40
CA ALA A 221 1.43 -9.61 12.48
C ALA A 221 2.76 -9.17 13.10
N GLY A 222 2.78 -8.76 14.36
CA GLY A 222 4.02 -8.43 15.10
C GLY A 222 4.97 -9.63 15.19
N LEU A 223 4.46 -10.80 15.59
CA LEU A 223 5.24 -12.04 15.63
C LEU A 223 5.76 -12.46 14.26
N ALA A 224 4.92 -12.37 13.22
CA ALA A 224 5.34 -12.65 11.85
C ALA A 224 6.43 -11.66 11.39
N THR A 225 6.37 -10.41 11.82
CA THR A 225 7.39 -9.39 11.49
C THR A 225 8.75 -9.76 12.11
N ALA A 226 8.78 -10.11 13.40
CA ALA A 226 10.00 -10.58 14.07
C ALA A 226 10.55 -11.86 13.42
N GLY A 227 9.67 -12.81 13.06
CA GLY A 227 10.07 -14.03 12.36
C GLY A 227 10.64 -13.77 10.96
N ILE A 228 10.09 -12.80 10.22
CA ILE A 228 10.62 -12.39 8.92
C ILE A 228 12.00 -11.74 9.05
N GLU A 229 12.19 -10.88 10.06
CA GLU A 229 13.50 -10.28 10.36
C GLU A 229 14.55 -11.37 10.67
N ALA A 230 14.23 -12.29 11.57
CA ALA A 230 15.11 -13.40 11.93
C ALA A 230 15.42 -14.32 10.73
N ALA A 231 14.42 -14.64 9.92
CA ALA A 231 14.61 -15.44 8.71
C ALA A 231 15.51 -14.72 7.69
N TRP A 232 15.35 -13.40 7.51
CA TRP A 232 16.17 -12.63 6.59
C TRP A 232 17.64 -12.63 7.00
N TYR A 233 17.92 -12.28 8.26
CA TYR A 233 19.29 -12.27 8.78
C TYR A 233 19.92 -13.66 8.82
N GLY A 234 19.14 -14.71 9.14
CA GLY A 234 19.61 -16.09 9.09
C GLY A 234 19.99 -16.53 7.68
N ILE A 235 19.17 -16.24 6.67
CA ILE A 235 19.43 -16.63 5.28
C ILE A 235 20.56 -15.80 4.65
N LYS A 236 20.56 -14.48 4.88
CA LYS A 236 21.45 -13.55 4.18
C LYS A 236 22.82 -13.43 4.84
N SER A 237 22.86 -13.48 6.17
CA SER A 237 24.05 -13.17 6.97
C SER A 237 24.49 -14.34 7.86
N GLY A 238 23.73 -15.43 7.93
CA GLY A 238 24.04 -16.59 8.77
C GLY A 238 23.85 -16.32 10.27
N ILE A 239 23.16 -15.25 10.64
CA ILE A 239 22.96 -14.88 12.06
C ILE A 239 21.94 -15.83 12.68
N PRO A 240 22.24 -16.47 13.83
CA PRO A 240 21.29 -17.32 14.54
C PRO A 240 19.98 -16.59 14.87
N ALA A 241 18.86 -17.28 14.67
CA ALA A 241 17.53 -16.68 14.83
C ALA A 241 17.25 -16.27 16.28
N ASP A 242 17.78 -16.99 17.26
CA ASP A 242 17.67 -16.70 18.69
C ASP A 242 18.30 -15.34 19.05
N LEU A 243 19.41 -14.96 18.43
CA LEU A 243 20.03 -13.65 18.64
C LEU A 243 19.14 -12.52 18.10
N VAL A 244 18.58 -12.69 16.90
CA VAL A 244 17.71 -11.68 16.28
C VAL A 244 16.38 -11.55 17.04
N LEU A 245 15.82 -12.67 17.51
CA LEU A 245 14.62 -12.69 18.34
C LEU A 245 14.88 -12.14 19.74
N GLY A 246 16.02 -12.45 20.34
CA GLY A 246 16.48 -11.86 21.59
C GLY A 246 16.64 -10.34 21.46
N ALA A 247 17.21 -9.87 20.36
CA ALA A 247 17.34 -8.45 20.07
C ALA A 247 16.00 -7.76 19.79
N ASN A 248 14.93 -8.48 19.44
CA ASN A 248 13.56 -7.94 19.39
C ASN A 248 12.98 -7.70 20.79
N LEU A 249 13.54 -8.30 21.83
CA LEU A 249 13.14 -8.11 23.23
C LEU A 249 14.08 -7.16 23.98
N ASP A 250 15.15 -6.72 23.34
CA ASP A 250 16.06 -5.70 23.86
C ASP A 250 15.58 -4.30 23.44
N PHE A 251 15.42 -3.43 24.43
CA PHE A 251 14.93 -2.05 24.26
C PHE A 251 15.98 -1.00 24.59
N SER A 252 17.26 -1.38 24.75
CA SER A 252 18.33 -0.45 25.09
C SER A 252 18.60 0.59 24.00
N ASP A 253 18.51 0.18 22.72
CA ASP A 253 18.96 0.98 21.58
C ASP A 253 17.80 1.56 20.78
N VAL A 254 17.13 0.70 19.99
CA VAL A 254 16.06 1.10 19.07
C VAL A 254 14.93 0.08 19.14
N ILE A 255 13.70 0.57 19.22
CA ILE A 255 12.51 -0.27 19.16
C ILE A 255 12.43 -0.93 17.78
N ARG A 256 12.52 -2.26 17.76
CA ARG A 256 12.49 -3.05 16.54
C ARG A 256 11.15 -2.98 15.79
N PRO A 257 11.14 -3.21 14.46
CA PRO A 257 9.95 -3.11 13.61
C PRO A 257 8.71 -3.86 14.10
N ALA A 258 8.89 -5.04 14.70
CA ALA A 258 7.78 -5.88 15.16
C ALA A 258 6.85 -5.15 16.15
N TRP A 259 7.43 -4.35 17.05
CA TRP A 259 6.68 -3.57 18.03
C TRP A 259 5.91 -2.41 17.40
N TRP A 260 6.48 -1.75 16.40
CA TRP A 260 5.78 -0.71 15.64
C TRP A 260 4.60 -1.28 14.86
N VAL A 261 4.77 -2.45 14.23
CA VAL A 261 3.68 -3.16 13.54
C VAL A 261 2.58 -3.57 14.51
N LEU A 262 2.95 -4.08 15.68
CA LEU A 262 2.00 -4.40 16.75
C LEU A 262 1.23 -3.16 17.21
N ALA A 263 1.94 -2.07 17.54
CA ALA A 263 1.33 -0.82 17.99
C ALA A 263 0.33 -0.25 16.96
N ILE A 264 0.72 -0.21 15.68
CA ILE A 264 -0.17 0.23 14.59
C ILE A 264 -1.36 -0.72 14.44
N GLY A 265 -1.14 -2.04 14.51
CA GLY A 265 -2.20 -3.04 14.45
C GLY A 265 -3.22 -2.89 15.58
N LEU A 266 -2.76 -2.57 16.79
CA LEU A 266 -3.61 -2.35 17.96
C LEU A 266 -4.47 -1.08 17.86
N LEU A 267 -4.20 -0.15 16.93
CA LEU A 267 -5.12 0.94 16.64
C LEU A 267 -6.45 0.44 16.06
N LEU A 268 -6.45 -0.68 15.33
CA LEU A 268 -7.67 -1.24 14.72
C LEU A 268 -8.73 -1.63 15.76
N PRO A 269 -8.43 -2.45 16.81
CA PRO A 269 -9.40 -2.75 17.85
C PRO A 269 -9.80 -1.53 18.68
N VAL A 270 -8.89 -0.58 18.94
CA VAL A 270 -9.21 0.66 19.66
C VAL A 270 -10.26 1.48 18.89
N VAL A 271 -10.05 1.69 17.59
CA VAL A 271 -11.02 2.40 16.74
C VAL A 271 -12.35 1.64 16.67
N ALA A 272 -12.32 0.31 16.65
CA ALA A 272 -13.52 -0.53 16.64
C ALA A 272 -14.32 -0.42 17.96
N LEU A 273 -13.63 -0.30 19.11
CA LEU A 273 -14.24 -0.10 20.43
C LEU A 273 -14.87 1.29 20.55
N VAL A 274 -14.11 2.34 20.23
CA VAL A 274 -14.55 3.74 20.35
C VAL A 274 -15.80 4.02 19.51
N ARG A 275 -15.92 3.39 18.34
CA ARG A 275 -17.05 3.66 17.44
C ARG A 275 -18.35 2.97 17.80
N GLY A 276 -18.33 1.96 18.68
CA GLY A 276 -19.45 1.04 18.87
C GLY A 276 -19.66 0.18 17.62
N MET A 277 -19.68 -1.14 17.78
CA MET A 277 -19.93 -2.02 16.64
C MET A 277 -21.30 -1.70 16.03
N PRO A 278 -21.44 -1.63 14.68
CA PRO A 278 -22.77 -1.64 14.08
C PRO A 278 -23.48 -2.90 14.58
N ALA A 279 -24.60 -2.73 15.28
CA ALA A 279 -25.41 -3.84 15.75
C ALA A 279 -25.60 -4.81 14.59
N ALA A 280 -25.37 -6.10 14.84
CA ALA A 280 -25.57 -7.15 13.84
C ALA A 280 -26.92 -6.90 13.16
N ARG A 281 -26.90 -6.60 11.87
CA ARG A 281 -28.10 -6.26 11.11
C ARG A 281 -29.06 -7.43 11.31
N LYS A 282 -30.16 -7.24 12.06
CA LYS A 282 -31.17 -8.27 12.24
C LYS A 282 -31.53 -8.79 10.84
N PRO A 283 -31.57 -10.12 10.61
CA PRO A 283 -32.03 -10.64 9.34
C PRO A 283 -33.38 -9.99 9.05
N ALA A 284 -33.52 -9.42 7.83
CA ALA A 284 -34.80 -8.85 7.43
C ALA A 284 -35.88 -9.93 7.63
N PRO A 285 -37.06 -9.58 8.17
CA PRO A 285 -38.16 -10.53 8.27
C PRO A 285 -38.34 -11.17 6.90
N ARG A 286 -38.39 -12.51 6.88
CA ARG A 286 -38.68 -13.26 5.67
C ARG A 286 -40.04 -12.77 5.20
N VAL A 287 -40.09 -12.00 4.12
CA VAL A 287 -41.35 -11.60 3.50
C VAL A 287 -41.99 -12.90 3.02
N GLU A 288 -42.98 -13.39 3.76
CA GLU A 288 -43.84 -14.48 3.29
C GLU A 288 -44.43 -14.03 1.97
N ARG A 289 -44.09 -14.75 0.90
CA ARG A 289 -44.75 -14.53 -0.39
C ARG A 289 -46.21 -14.91 -0.19
N PRO A 290 -47.18 -14.06 -0.58
CA PRO A 290 -48.58 -14.44 -0.53
C PRO A 290 -48.78 -15.75 -1.28
N HIS A 291 -49.44 -16.72 -0.63
CA HIS A 291 -49.88 -17.94 -1.30
C HIS A 291 -50.69 -17.52 -2.53
N ARG A 292 -50.18 -17.86 -3.72
CA ARG A 292 -50.88 -17.68 -4.98
C ARG A 292 -52.09 -18.60 -4.93
N VAL A 293 -53.27 -18.05 -4.66
CA VAL A 293 -54.54 -18.77 -4.80
C VAL A 293 -54.61 -19.24 -6.25
N GLN A 294 -54.62 -20.55 -6.45
CA GLN A 294 -54.94 -21.13 -7.75
C GLN A 294 -56.41 -20.84 -8.03
N PRO A 295 -56.78 -20.27 -9.19
CA PRO A 295 -58.19 -20.21 -9.58
C PRO A 295 -58.69 -21.64 -9.80
N ALA A 296 -59.75 -22.00 -9.08
CA ALA A 296 -60.58 -23.14 -9.44
C ALA A 296 -61.47 -22.72 -10.62
N GLY A 297 -61.44 -23.49 -11.70
CA GLY A 297 -62.25 -23.25 -12.91
C GLY A 297 -61.46 -23.50 -14.17
#